data_AF-A0A662I0S9-F1
#
_entry.id   AF-A0A662I0S9-F1
#
_cell.length_a   1.000
_cell.length_b   1.000
_cell.length_c   1.000
_cell.angle_alpha   90.00
_cell.angle_beta   90.00
_cell.angle_gamma   90.00
#
_symmetry.space_group_name_H-M   'P 1'
#
loop_
_entity.id
_entity.type
_entity.pdbx_description
1 polymer ?
#
loop_
_entity_poly.entity_id
_entity_poly.type
_entity_poly.pdbx_seq_one_letter_code
_entity_poly.pdbx_strand_id
1 'polypeptide(L)'
;MCNRELHEEPEEVMWMSQRELIYRHLSEPRSLLIVLDACRYDMFLENLYVLNGLKFRVFKVYSSGSCTKEWLEKTFTEPLDTVYVTANSWVTIVFRNWSPFKAIVDVSAKYWDRGLGTVRAEHVNLVALKYLIRGERLIVHYLQPHAPFVTKTWLVDRVSGARHASLEIYRLARKSRRVRREFRRAYIENLRYVLRHAKRLARMALRLGYRVSMTSDHSELLGDYTPLKVFKLYFSDKRRLLHPIYLARWLLYATGIRRVVGHPCGWRGKELYEVPWVEIYGGNREGVRPSPRRSGLRARQEVEAEEPATEKVWNLRGGEGVLLP
;
A
#
# COMPACT_ATOMS: atom_id res chain seq x y z
N MET A 1 -2.80 -18.74 23.46
CA MET A 1 -4.19 -18.28 23.39
C MET A 1 -4.23 -16.98 22.60
N CYS A 2 -4.80 -17.00 21.40
CA CYS A 2 -4.96 -15.82 20.56
C CYS A 2 -6.25 -15.12 21.02
N ASN A 3 -6.13 -13.99 21.74
CA ASN A 3 -7.32 -13.20 22.09
C ASN A 3 -7.94 -12.67 20.80
N ARG A 4 -9.00 -13.33 20.38
CA ARG A 4 -9.80 -13.02 19.21
C ARG A 4 -10.93 -12.11 19.67
N GLU A 5 -10.62 -10.84 19.84
CA GLU A 5 -11.67 -9.83 19.96
C GLU A 5 -12.10 -9.44 18.54
N LEU A 6 -13.04 -10.22 17.98
CA LEU A 6 -13.88 -9.75 16.88
C LEU A 6 -14.85 -8.74 17.49
N HIS A 7 -14.36 -7.52 17.73
CA HIS A 7 -15.24 -6.42 18.15
C HIS A 7 -16.16 -6.06 17.00
N GLU A 8 -17.45 -5.92 17.30
CA GLU A 8 -18.42 -5.26 16.43
C GLU A 8 -17.83 -3.95 15.93
N GLU A 9 -17.93 -3.72 14.61
CA GLU A 9 -17.41 -2.52 13.97
C GLU A 9 -18.09 -1.29 14.61
N PRO A 10 -17.36 -0.32 15.18
CA PRO A 10 -18.00 0.92 15.62
C PRO A 10 -18.68 1.54 14.41
N GLU A 11 -19.95 1.92 14.52
CA GLU A 11 -20.78 2.45 13.42
C GLU A 11 -20.08 3.58 12.64
N GLU A 12 -19.21 4.36 13.29
CA GLU A 12 -18.47 5.48 12.71
C GLU A 12 -17.34 5.07 11.73
N VAL A 13 -16.84 3.83 11.82
CA VAL A 13 -15.79 3.30 10.92
C VAL A 13 -16.40 2.59 9.70
N MET A 14 -17.62 2.06 9.81
CA MET A 14 -18.28 1.28 8.75
C MET A 14 -18.50 2.05 7.44
N TRP A 15 -18.51 3.38 7.48
CA TRP A 15 -18.82 4.24 6.32
C TRP A 15 -17.61 4.93 5.72
N MET A 16 -16.43 4.77 6.29
CA MET A 16 -15.24 5.47 5.82
C MET A 16 -14.60 4.75 4.64
N SER A 17 -14.22 5.53 3.64
CA SER A 17 -13.31 5.09 2.59
C SER A 17 -11.90 4.82 3.16
N GLN A 18 -11.15 3.94 2.51
CA GLN A 18 -9.74 3.73 2.87
C GLN A 18 -8.95 5.04 2.82
N ARG A 19 -9.25 5.92 1.85
CA ARG A 19 -8.64 7.26 1.76
C ARG A 19 -8.83 8.03 3.07
N GLU A 20 -10.06 8.17 3.56
CA GLU A 20 -10.32 8.93 4.79
C GLU A 20 -9.63 8.31 6.01
N LEU A 21 -9.55 6.98 6.09
CA LEU A 21 -8.80 6.29 7.15
C LEU A 21 -7.29 6.60 7.09
N ILE A 22 -6.71 6.64 5.89
CA ILE A 22 -5.30 7.00 5.67
C ILE A 22 -5.04 8.43 6.14
N TYR A 23 -5.85 9.41 5.72
CA TYR A 23 -5.65 10.81 6.12
C TYR A 23 -5.86 11.01 7.62
N ARG A 24 -6.88 10.38 8.21
CA ARG A 24 -7.11 10.41 9.66
C ARG A 24 -5.94 9.80 10.44
N HIS A 25 -5.37 8.70 9.96
CA HIS A 25 -4.22 8.10 10.61
C HIS A 25 -2.98 9.00 10.52
N LEU A 26 -2.75 9.63 9.36
CA LEU A 26 -1.58 10.49 9.10
C LEU A 26 -1.73 11.91 9.64
N SER A 27 -2.93 12.34 10.05
CA SER A 27 -3.12 13.60 10.77
C SER A 27 -2.57 13.55 12.19
N GLU A 28 -2.45 12.36 12.78
CA GLU A 28 -1.90 12.18 14.12
C GLU A 28 -0.37 12.40 14.12
N PRO A 29 0.17 13.05 15.16
CA PRO A 29 1.62 13.14 15.35
C PRO A 29 2.20 11.75 15.58
N ARG A 30 3.42 11.50 15.07
CA ARG A 30 4.09 10.19 15.16
C ARG A 30 3.19 9.05 14.70
N SER A 31 2.75 9.11 13.45
CA SER A 31 1.98 8.06 12.78
C SER A 31 2.87 7.25 11.84
N LEU A 32 2.69 5.93 11.85
CA LEU A 32 3.30 4.99 10.91
C LEU A 32 2.19 4.22 10.20
N LEU A 33 2.03 4.42 8.90
CA LEU A 33 1.21 3.58 8.04
C LEU A 33 2.10 2.58 7.30
N ILE A 34 1.88 1.29 7.54
CA ILE A 34 2.53 0.21 6.80
C ILE A 34 1.63 -0.20 5.63
N VAL A 35 2.17 -0.26 4.42
CA VAL A 35 1.46 -0.69 3.21
C VAL A 35 2.14 -1.95 2.66
N LEU A 36 1.37 -3.02 2.48
CA LEU A 36 1.82 -4.28 1.90
C LEU A 36 1.29 -4.38 0.46
N ASP A 37 2.16 -4.35 -0.54
CA ASP A 37 1.74 -4.34 -1.97
C ASP A 37 0.93 -5.59 -2.35
N ALA A 38 -0.25 -5.37 -2.91
CA ALA A 38 -1.17 -6.39 -3.40
C ALA A 38 -1.61 -7.41 -2.32
N CYS A 39 -1.68 -7.01 -1.05
CA CYS A 39 -2.09 -7.88 0.06
C CYS A 39 -3.62 -8.07 0.12
N ARG A 40 -4.05 -9.31 -0.16
CA ARG A 40 -5.45 -9.71 -0.06
C ARG A 40 -5.93 -9.85 1.37
N TYR A 41 -7.14 -9.38 1.64
CA TYR A 41 -7.77 -9.47 2.95
C TYR A 41 -7.92 -10.91 3.48
N ASP A 42 -8.46 -11.82 2.65
CA ASP A 42 -8.66 -13.23 3.02
C ASP A 42 -7.34 -13.92 3.39
N MET A 43 -6.31 -13.75 2.55
CA MET A 43 -4.98 -14.32 2.77
C MET A 43 -4.29 -13.69 3.99
N PHE A 44 -4.54 -12.40 4.25
CA PHE A 44 -4.05 -11.74 5.47
C PHE A 44 -4.66 -12.37 6.73
N LEU A 45 -5.99 -12.56 6.75
CA LEU A 45 -6.69 -13.17 7.88
C LEU A 45 -6.17 -14.58 8.20
N GLU A 46 -5.95 -15.40 7.16
CA GLU A 46 -5.39 -16.76 7.30
C GLU A 46 -3.96 -16.77 7.89
N ASN A 47 -3.24 -15.64 7.83
CA ASN A 47 -1.85 -15.54 8.26
C ASN A 47 -1.63 -14.57 9.44
N LEU A 48 -2.71 -14.16 10.13
CA LEU A 48 -2.66 -13.28 11.31
C LEU A 48 -1.76 -13.82 12.43
N TYR A 49 -1.62 -15.13 12.56
CA TYR A 49 -0.77 -15.76 13.57
C TYR A 49 0.69 -15.28 13.51
N VAL A 50 1.17 -14.81 12.34
CA VAL A 50 2.52 -14.23 12.20
C VAL A 50 2.68 -12.97 13.05
N LEU A 51 1.60 -12.22 13.26
CA LEU A 51 1.55 -11.00 14.07
C LEU A 51 1.42 -11.27 15.58
N ASN A 52 1.53 -12.53 16.04
CA ASN A 52 1.41 -12.88 17.45
C ASN A 52 2.28 -12.00 18.39
N GLY A 53 1.74 -11.66 19.56
CA GLY A 53 2.39 -10.73 20.48
C GLY A 53 2.35 -9.26 20.04
N LEU A 54 1.44 -8.90 19.13
CA LEU A 54 0.90 -7.55 18.97
C LEU A 54 -0.57 -7.58 19.38
N LYS A 55 -1.06 -6.51 20.01
CA LYS A 55 -2.51 -6.28 20.17
C LYS A 55 -2.97 -5.49 18.95
N PHE A 56 -4.01 -5.95 18.27
CA PHE A 56 -4.50 -5.27 17.09
C PHE A 56 -5.99 -5.53 16.86
N ARG A 57 -6.62 -4.60 16.14
CA ARG A 57 -7.94 -4.78 15.54
C ARG A 57 -7.77 -4.87 14.04
N VAL A 58 -8.45 -5.81 13.40
CA VAL A 58 -8.42 -6.00 11.94
C VAL A 58 -9.83 -5.98 11.39
N PHE A 59 -10.04 -5.23 10.32
CA PHE A 59 -11.29 -5.19 9.57
C PHE A 59 -11.00 -4.99 8.08
N LYS A 60 -12.06 -5.11 7.28
CA LYS A 60 -11.97 -5.01 5.82
C LYS A 60 -12.29 -3.59 5.39
N VAL A 61 -11.54 -3.07 4.42
CA VAL A 61 -11.85 -1.80 3.76
C VAL A 61 -11.76 -1.94 2.25
N TYR A 62 -12.37 -1.01 1.51
CA TYR A 62 -12.24 -0.94 0.07
C TYR A 62 -11.15 0.04 -0.33
N SER A 63 -10.16 -0.45 -1.06
CA SER A 63 -9.09 0.35 -1.62
C SER A 63 -9.62 1.46 -2.53
N SER A 64 -8.85 2.55 -2.68
CA SER A 64 -9.14 3.56 -3.69
C SER A 64 -8.80 3.10 -5.12
N GLY A 65 -8.05 2.01 -5.31
CA GLY A 65 -7.60 1.55 -6.63
C GLY A 65 -7.46 0.04 -6.76
N SER A 66 -7.45 -0.44 -8.01
CA SER A 66 -7.28 -1.86 -8.35
C SER A 66 -5.82 -2.26 -8.60
N CYS A 67 -4.92 -1.28 -8.68
CA CYS A 67 -3.48 -1.43 -8.86
C CYS A 67 -2.76 -0.24 -8.20
N THR A 68 -1.45 -0.35 -7.90
CA THR A 68 -0.71 0.68 -7.16
C THR A 68 -0.84 2.06 -7.79
N LYS A 69 -0.72 2.16 -9.12
CA LYS A 69 -0.84 3.45 -9.83
C LYS A 69 -2.17 4.14 -9.52
N GLU A 70 -3.29 3.43 -9.71
CA GLU A 70 -4.63 3.95 -9.49
C GLU A 70 -4.85 4.31 -8.01
N TRP A 71 -4.33 3.48 -7.10
CA TRP A 71 -4.41 3.74 -5.66
C TRP A 71 -3.67 5.04 -5.29
N LEU A 72 -2.44 5.23 -5.76
CA LEU A 72 -1.67 6.44 -5.51
C LEU A 72 -2.39 7.71 -6.02
N GLU A 73 -2.86 7.67 -7.27
CA GLU A 73 -3.55 8.80 -7.93
C GLU A 73 -4.85 9.19 -7.21
N LYS A 74 -5.60 8.21 -6.69
CA LYS A 74 -6.91 8.44 -6.06
C LYS A 74 -6.85 8.67 -4.56
N THR A 75 -5.84 8.13 -3.88
CA THR A 75 -5.68 8.30 -2.44
C THR A 75 -5.03 9.64 -2.13
N PHE A 76 -3.90 9.96 -2.76
CA PHE A 76 -3.06 11.11 -2.35
C PHE A 76 -3.27 12.34 -3.24
N THR A 77 -4.42 12.99 -3.05
CA THR A 77 -4.82 14.19 -3.80
C THR A 77 -4.56 15.49 -3.05
N GLU A 78 -4.15 15.43 -1.79
CA GLU A 78 -3.92 16.59 -0.91
C GLU A 78 -2.53 16.50 -0.26
N PRO A 79 -1.88 17.64 0.05
CA PRO A 79 -0.57 17.64 0.71
C PRO A 79 -0.59 17.01 2.11
N LEU A 80 0.50 16.35 2.46
CA LEU A 80 0.73 15.63 3.71
C LEU A 80 2.15 15.91 4.22
N ASP A 81 2.25 16.32 5.49
CA ASP A 81 3.51 16.36 6.24
C ASP A 81 3.94 14.94 6.63
N THR A 82 4.37 14.16 5.63
CA THR A 82 4.67 12.73 5.77
C THR A 82 5.81 12.33 4.86
N VAL A 83 6.72 11.51 5.37
CA VAL A 83 7.80 10.87 4.60
C VAL A 83 7.30 9.54 4.06
N TYR A 84 7.39 9.35 2.74
CA TYR A 84 7.00 8.13 2.07
C TYR A 84 8.24 7.27 1.76
N VAL A 85 8.48 6.22 2.54
CA VAL A 85 9.55 5.25 2.31
C VAL A 85 8.99 4.08 1.49
N THR A 86 9.52 3.85 0.29
CA THR A 86 8.94 2.89 -0.64
C THR A 86 9.99 2.06 -1.36
N ALA A 87 9.67 0.78 -1.57
CA ALA A 87 10.37 -0.05 -2.55
C ALA A 87 9.66 -0.08 -3.93
N ASN A 88 8.43 0.44 -4.01
CA ASN A 88 7.61 0.41 -5.21
C ASN A 88 7.86 1.66 -6.08
N SER A 89 8.40 1.45 -7.29
CA SER A 89 8.76 2.51 -8.24
C SER A 89 7.56 3.29 -8.77
N TRP A 90 6.34 2.78 -8.65
CA TRP A 90 5.15 3.55 -9.05
C TRP A 90 5.02 4.86 -8.27
N VAL A 91 5.50 4.91 -7.03
CA VAL A 91 5.45 6.13 -6.21
C VAL A 91 6.28 7.25 -6.86
N THR A 92 7.52 6.95 -7.29
CA THR A 92 8.38 7.95 -7.95
C THR A 92 7.92 8.28 -9.36
N ILE A 93 7.25 7.33 -10.05
CA ILE A 93 6.69 7.56 -11.39
C ILE A 93 5.46 8.46 -11.34
N VAL A 94 4.49 8.17 -10.45
CA VAL A 94 3.23 8.92 -10.32
C VAL A 94 3.51 10.34 -9.81
N PHE A 95 4.37 10.48 -8.81
CA PHE A 95 4.68 11.76 -8.17
C PHE A 95 5.96 12.43 -8.71
N ARG A 96 6.33 12.15 -9.96
CA ARG A 96 7.55 12.70 -10.57
C ARG A 96 7.51 14.23 -10.71
N ASN A 97 6.35 14.76 -11.12
CA ASN A 97 6.20 16.18 -11.45
C ASN A 97 5.57 16.99 -10.29
N TRP A 98 5.03 16.31 -9.28
CA TRP A 98 4.44 16.88 -8.09
C TRP A 98 4.36 15.81 -7.00
N SER A 99 4.58 16.17 -5.74
CA SER A 99 4.52 15.25 -4.60
C SER A 99 3.57 15.80 -3.52
N PRO A 100 2.58 15.01 -3.07
CA PRO A 100 1.80 15.35 -1.88
C PRO A 100 2.61 15.17 -0.59
N PHE A 101 3.76 14.50 -0.63
CA PHE A 101 4.54 14.15 0.55
C PHE A 101 5.68 15.14 0.81
N LYS A 102 6.00 15.36 2.09
CA LYS A 102 7.21 16.07 2.55
C LYS A 102 8.48 15.53 1.88
N ALA A 103 8.59 14.22 1.75
CA ALA A 103 9.68 13.57 1.03
C ALA A 103 9.27 12.17 0.54
N ILE A 104 9.77 11.77 -0.62
CA ILE A 104 9.70 10.39 -1.13
C ILE A 104 11.10 9.79 -1.06
N VAL A 105 11.22 8.64 -0.42
CA VAL A 105 12.47 7.92 -0.23
C VAL A 105 12.38 6.60 -0.98
N ASP A 106 12.97 6.58 -2.17
CA ASP A 106 13.04 5.39 -3.03
C ASP A 106 14.15 4.45 -2.54
N VAL A 107 13.75 3.39 -1.85
CA VAL A 107 14.65 2.34 -1.35
C VAL A 107 15.21 1.52 -2.51
N SER A 108 14.46 1.37 -3.61
CA SER A 108 14.87 0.58 -4.78
C SER A 108 16.07 1.19 -5.50
N ALA A 109 16.22 2.52 -5.45
CA ALA A 109 17.35 3.23 -6.05
C ALA A 109 18.72 2.73 -5.54
N LYS A 110 18.79 2.25 -4.28
CA LYS A 110 20.04 1.77 -3.65
C LYS A 110 20.04 0.27 -3.35
N TYR A 111 18.90 -0.30 -2.99
CA TYR A 111 18.82 -1.66 -2.44
C TYR A 111 18.10 -2.67 -3.33
N TRP A 112 18.04 -2.39 -4.65
CA TRP A 112 17.50 -3.35 -5.62
C TRP A 112 18.35 -4.62 -5.69
N ASP A 113 17.75 -5.77 -5.38
CA ASP A 113 18.39 -7.06 -5.56
C ASP A 113 18.15 -7.55 -7.00
N ARG A 114 19.20 -7.55 -7.82
CA ARG A 114 19.11 -8.00 -9.22
C ARG A 114 18.79 -9.49 -9.36
N GLY A 115 19.21 -10.32 -8.40
CA GLY A 115 18.95 -11.76 -8.43
C GLY A 115 17.51 -12.11 -8.10
N LEU A 116 16.87 -11.30 -7.26
CA LEU A 116 15.45 -11.47 -6.91
C LEU A 116 14.52 -10.61 -7.77
N GLY A 117 15.01 -9.54 -8.41
CA GLY A 117 14.17 -8.59 -9.13
C GLY A 117 13.24 -7.79 -8.21
N THR A 118 13.64 -7.56 -6.96
CA THR A 118 12.85 -6.84 -5.95
C THR A 118 13.76 -6.26 -4.87
N VAL A 119 13.19 -5.53 -3.90
CA VAL A 119 13.87 -5.05 -2.69
C VAL A 119 13.47 -5.95 -1.53
N ARG A 120 14.45 -6.44 -0.76
CA ARG A 120 14.18 -7.18 0.47
C ARG A 120 13.60 -6.28 1.57
N ALA A 121 12.64 -6.81 2.34
CA ALA A 121 11.92 -6.06 3.36
C ALA A 121 12.84 -5.52 4.48
N GLU A 122 13.96 -6.18 4.78
CA GLU A 122 14.94 -5.66 5.74
C GLU A 122 15.55 -4.32 5.33
N HIS A 123 15.76 -4.07 4.03
CA HIS A 123 16.30 -2.79 3.55
C HIS A 123 15.25 -1.68 3.66
N VAL A 124 13.98 -2.01 3.45
CA VAL A 124 12.86 -1.10 3.69
C VAL A 124 12.80 -0.72 5.17
N ASN A 125 12.89 -1.71 6.08
CA ASN A 125 12.94 -1.45 7.54
C ASN A 125 14.13 -0.57 7.92
N LEU A 126 15.33 -0.87 7.38
CA LEU A 126 16.55 -0.13 7.67
C LEU A 126 16.39 1.36 7.33
N VAL A 127 15.86 1.66 6.15
CA VAL A 127 15.64 3.04 5.72
C VAL A 127 14.51 3.69 6.53
N ALA A 128 13.40 2.99 6.76
CA ALA A 128 12.28 3.51 7.56
C ALA A 128 12.69 3.86 9.00
N LEU A 129 13.58 3.08 9.61
CA LEU A 129 14.03 3.30 10.98
C LEU A 129 14.71 4.67 11.17
N LYS A 130 15.47 5.14 10.18
CA LYS A 130 16.09 6.48 10.19
C LYS A 130 15.06 7.58 10.44
N TYR A 131 13.90 7.47 9.79
CA TYR A 131 12.85 8.49 9.85
C TYR A 131 11.94 8.31 11.08
N LEU A 132 11.73 7.06 11.53
CA LEU A 132 11.09 6.78 12.82
C LEU A 132 11.83 7.41 14.00
N ILE A 133 13.16 7.31 14.03
CA ILE A 133 13.97 7.89 15.10
C ILE A 133 13.90 9.43 15.08
N ARG A 134 13.74 10.03 13.90
CA ARG A 134 13.59 11.49 13.72
C ARG A 134 12.20 12.02 14.10
N GLY A 135 11.25 11.17 14.48
CA GLY A 135 9.90 11.61 14.86
C GLY A 135 9.01 11.95 13.67
N GLU A 136 9.42 11.62 12.45
CA GLU A 136 8.65 11.91 11.23
C GLU A 136 7.35 11.10 11.19
N ARG A 137 6.31 11.60 10.49
CA ARG A 137 5.15 10.79 10.10
C ARG A 137 5.56 9.96 8.88
N LEU A 138 5.21 8.68 8.85
CA LEU A 138 5.68 7.77 7.81
C LEU A 138 4.56 7.00 7.13
N ILE A 139 4.73 6.86 5.82
CA ILE A 139 4.20 5.72 5.06
C ILE A 139 5.38 4.82 4.71
N VAL A 140 5.26 3.53 4.97
CA VAL A 140 6.28 2.52 4.63
C VAL A 140 5.64 1.47 3.73
N HIS A 141 6.01 1.46 2.46
CA HIS A 141 5.42 0.64 1.42
C HIS A 141 6.37 -0.47 0.95
N TYR A 142 6.05 -1.71 1.32
CA TYR A 142 6.77 -2.90 0.91
C TYR A 142 6.25 -3.41 -0.43
N LEU A 143 7.14 -3.88 -1.30
CA LEU A 143 6.78 -4.59 -2.55
C LEU A 143 6.20 -6.00 -2.31
N GLN A 144 6.19 -6.49 -1.07
CA GLN A 144 5.67 -7.82 -0.75
C GLN A 144 4.29 -7.69 -0.09
N PRO A 145 3.36 -8.63 -0.33
CA PRO A 145 3.53 -9.96 -0.94
C PRO A 145 3.63 -10.04 -2.47
N HIS A 146 3.42 -8.95 -3.20
CA HIS A 146 3.52 -8.91 -4.66
C HIS A 146 4.83 -9.53 -5.21
N ALA A 147 4.76 -10.05 -6.43
CA ALA A 147 5.89 -10.68 -7.11
C ALA A 147 6.88 -9.61 -7.65
N PRO A 148 8.20 -9.87 -7.76
CA PRO A 148 8.85 -11.16 -7.56
C PRO A 148 8.94 -11.59 -6.10
N PHE A 149 8.99 -12.90 -5.88
CA PHE A 149 8.97 -13.47 -4.53
C PHE A 149 10.38 -13.56 -3.95
N VAL A 150 10.55 -13.08 -2.71
CA VAL A 150 11.81 -13.19 -1.96
C VAL A 150 12.02 -14.62 -1.45
N THR A 151 10.92 -15.34 -1.19
CA THR A 151 10.95 -16.70 -0.66
C THR A 151 11.24 -17.74 -1.75
N LYS A 152 11.74 -18.92 -1.35
CA LYS A 152 12.17 -19.98 -2.27
C LYS A 152 11.06 -20.40 -3.22
N THR A 153 11.18 -20.11 -4.51
CA THR A 153 10.26 -20.57 -5.56
C THR A 153 11.04 -20.88 -6.83
N TRP A 154 10.48 -21.73 -7.69
CA TRP A 154 11.01 -21.95 -9.04
C TRP A 154 10.46 -20.91 -10.05
N LEU A 155 9.58 -20.01 -9.61
CA LEU A 155 9.09 -18.88 -10.41
C LEU A 155 10.11 -17.75 -10.39
N VAL A 156 11.00 -17.75 -11.37
CA VAL A 156 12.00 -16.68 -11.55
C VAL A 156 11.64 -15.90 -12.81
N ASP A 157 11.57 -14.58 -12.69
CA ASP A 157 11.47 -13.73 -13.86
C ASP A 157 12.87 -13.51 -14.44
N ARG A 158 13.18 -14.22 -15.53
CA ARG A 158 14.48 -14.14 -16.21
C ARG A 158 14.48 -13.18 -17.40
N VAL A 159 13.31 -12.63 -17.74
CA VAL A 159 13.09 -11.92 -19.00
C VAL A 159 12.75 -10.45 -18.77
N SER A 160 12.04 -10.13 -17.69
CA SER A 160 11.64 -8.75 -17.42
C SER A 160 12.77 -7.95 -16.77
N GLY A 161 13.09 -6.77 -17.34
CA GLY A 161 13.94 -5.78 -16.66
C GLY A 161 13.26 -5.21 -15.41
N ALA A 162 14.01 -4.45 -14.60
CA ALA A 162 13.54 -3.94 -13.30
C ALA A 162 12.18 -3.21 -13.34
N ARG A 163 11.86 -2.54 -14.46
CA ARG A 163 10.58 -1.81 -14.66
C ARG A 163 9.36 -2.69 -14.91
N HIS A 164 9.53 -3.96 -15.27
CA HIS A 164 8.44 -4.89 -15.59
C HIS A 164 8.54 -6.20 -14.81
N ALA A 165 9.25 -6.18 -13.68
CA ALA A 165 9.47 -7.34 -12.84
C ALA A 165 8.14 -8.09 -12.59
N SER A 166 8.14 -9.40 -12.84
CA SER A 166 7.03 -10.36 -12.74
C SER A 166 6.13 -10.55 -13.96
N LEU A 167 6.28 -9.78 -15.05
CA LEU A 167 5.38 -9.91 -16.21
C LEU A 167 5.32 -11.35 -16.74
N GLU A 168 6.48 -12.02 -16.79
CA GLU A 168 6.55 -13.41 -17.21
C GLU A 168 5.88 -14.36 -16.22
N ILE A 169 6.10 -14.17 -14.92
CA ILE A 169 5.50 -14.97 -13.85
C ILE A 169 3.98 -14.95 -13.98
N TYR A 170 3.39 -13.76 -14.11
CA TYR A 170 1.94 -13.60 -14.31
C TYR A 170 1.45 -14.24 -15.61
N ARG A 171 2.20 -14.07 -16.71
CA ARG A 171 1.85 -14.67 -18.02
C ARG A 171 1.78 -16.19 -17.94
N LEU A 172 2.76 -16.82 -17.28
CA LEU A 172 2.81 -18.27 -17.11
C LEU A 172 1.71 -18.76 -16.17
N ALA A 173 1.46 -18.05 -15.08
CA ALA A 173 0.39 -18.38 -14.13
C ALA A 173 -0.98 -18.34 -14.82
N ARG A 174 -1.29 -17.33 -15.63
CA ARG A 174 -2.58 -17.28 -16.35
C ARG A 174 -2.85 -18.53 -17.20
N LYS A 175 -1.81 -19.19 -17.72
CA LYS A 175 -1.91 -20.35 -18.63
C LYS A 175 -1.85 -21.69 -17.91
N SER A 176 -0.95 -21.88 -16.95
CA SER A 176 -0.67 -23.21 -16.37
C SER A 176 -1.21 -23.38 -14.95
N ARG A 177 -2.02 -24.42 -14.71
CA ARG A 177 -2.51 -24.76 -13.35
C ARG A 177 -1.37 -25.06 -12.39
N ARG A 178 -0.29 -25.72 -12.85
CA ARG A 178 0.90 -26.00 -12.03
C ARG A 178 1.58 -24.70 -11.59
N VAL A 179 1.77 -23.77 -12.54
CA VAL A 179 2.34 -22.45 -12.25
C VAL A 179 1.45 -21.64 -11.31
N ARG A 180 0.12 -21.65 -11.48
CA ARG A 180 -0.81 -20.96 -10.56
C ARG A 180 -0.72 -21.46 -9.14
N ARG A 181 -0.64 -22.77 -8.95
CA ARG A 181 -0.50 -23.36 -7.62
C ARG A 181 0.79 -22.90 -6.94
N GLU A 182 1.90 -22.91 -7.67
CA GLU A 182 3.16 -22.39 -7.16
C GLU A 182 3.07 -20.88 -6.89
N PHE A 183 2.45 -20.09 -7.77
CA PHE A 183 2.28 -18.65 -7.59
C PHE A 183 1.54 -18.35 -6.29
N ARG A 184 0.41 -19.02 -6.05
CA ARG A 184 -0.37 -18.87 -4.80
C ARG A 184 0.47 -19.27 -3.58
N ARG A 185 1.21 -20.37 -3.65
CA ARG A 185 2.07 -20.84 -2.57
C ARG A 185 3.20 -19.84 -2.27
N ALA A 186 3.88 -19.34 -3.31
CA ALA A 186 4.95 -18.36 -3.21
C ALA A 186 4.43 -17.01 -2.68
N TYR A 187 3.26 -16.56 -3.13
CA TYR A 187 2.57 -15.38 -2.61
C TYR A 187 2.31 -15.47 -1.11
N ILE A 188 1.74 -16.59 -0.63
CA ILE A 188 1.46 -16.80 0.81
C ILE A 188 2.75 -16.82 1.63
N GLU A 189 3.81 -17.48 1.13
CA GLU A 189 5.12 -17.48 1.78
C GLU A 189 5.75 -16.08 1.82
N ASN A 190 5.61 -15.30 0.74
CA ASN A 190 6.07 -13.92 0.66
C ASN A 190 5.27 -12.99 1.59
N LEU A 191 3.97 -13.26 1.77
CA LEU A 191 3.12 -12.60 2.75
C LEU A 191 3.61 -12.87 4.17
N ARG A 192 3.86 -14.14 4.53
CA ARG A 192 4.43 -14.50 5.84
C ARG A 192 5.79 -13.85 6.07
N TYR A 193 6.61 -13.79 5.03
CA TYR A 193 7.89 -13.09 5.07
C TYR A 193 7.69 -11.61 5.41
N VAL A 194 6.92 -10.85 4.63
CA VAL A 194 6.76 -9.41 4.86
C VAL A 194 6.06 -9.11 6.18
N LEU A 195 5.08 -9.93 6.61
CA LEU A 195 4.43 -9.77 7.92
C LEU A 195 5.42 -9.87 9.08
N ARG A 196 6.46 -10.73 8.99
CA ARG A 196 7.52 -10.78 10.01
C ARG A 196 8.31 -9.48 10.07
N HIS A 197 8.60 -8.85 8.93
CA HIS A 197 9.34 -7.59 8.86
C HIS A 197 8.47 -6.39 9.28
N ALA A 198 7.23 -6.33 8.82
CA ALA A 198 6.25 -5.33 9.20
C ALA A 198 5.98 -5.36 10.72
N LYS A 199 5.86 -6.55 11.31
CA LYS A 199 5.75 -6.73 12.76
C LYS A 199 6.96 -6.18 13.52
N ARG A 200 8.19 -6.41 13.04
CA ARG A 200 9.40 -5.87 13.66
C ARG A 200 9.38 -4.34 13.63
N LEU A 201 9.04 -3.75 12.49
CA LEU A 201 8.92 -2.30 12.35
C LEU A 201 7.84 -1.72 13.27
N ALA A 202 6.65 -2.34 13.29
CA ALA A 202 5.54 -1.96 14.16
C ALA A 202 5.94 -1.99 15.64
N ARG A 203 6.63 -3.03 16.10
CA ARG A 203 7.13 -3.10 17.49
C ARG A 203 8.08 -1.97 17.83
N MET A 204 8.98 -1.60 16.92
CA MET A 204 9.91 -0.49 17.13
C MET A 204 9.16 0.84 17.19
N ALA A 205 8.24 1.07 16.25
CA ALA A 205 7.43 2.28 16.22
C ALA A 205 6.59 2.43 17.50
N LEU A 206 5.94 1.35 17.97
CA LEU A 206 5.19 1.35 19.22
C LEU A 206 6.06 1.74 20.43
N ARG A 207 7.30 1.25 20.50
CA ARG A 207 8.26 1.63 21.57
C ARG A 207 8.64 3.11 21.52
N LEU A 208 8.64 3.70 20.32
CA LEU A 208 8.87 5.13 20.10
C LEU A 208 7.59 5.98 20.24
N GLY A 209 6.49 5.38 20.71
CA GLY A 209 5.23 6.08 20.96
C GLY A 209 4.39 6.34 19.71
N TYR A 210 4.67 5.68 18.60
CA TYR A 210 3.91 5.87 17.36
C TYR A 210 2.54 5.21 17.40
N ARG A 211 1.56 5.84 16.74
CA ARG A 211 0.35 5.13 16.27
C ARG A 211 0.70 4.33 15.02
N VAL A 212 0.35 3.06 15.02
CA VAL A 212 0.70 2.15 13.92
C VAL A 212 -0.55 1.56 13.30
N SER A 213 -0.69 1.74 11.99
CA SER A 213 -1.71 1.06 11.17
C SER A 213 -1.05 0.31 10.03
N MET A 214 -1.69 -0.76 9.55
CA MET A 214 -1.24 -1.54 8.41
C MET A 214 -2.40 -1.75 7.43
N THR A 215 -2.12 -1.61 6.13
CA THR A 215 -3.10 -1.84 5.07
C THR A 215 -2.42 -2.34 3.79
N SER A 216 -3.18 -2.44 2.71
CA SER A 216 -2.72 -2.75 1.37
C SER A 216 -3.12 -1.64 0.40
N ASP A 217 -2.33 -1.40 -0.64
CA ASP A 217 -2.70 -0.50 -1.73
C ASP A 217 -3.81 -1.10 -2.59
N HIS A 218 -3.78 -2.40 -2.86
CA HIS A 218 -4.85 -3.15 -3.53
C HIS A 218 -4.77 -4.65 -3.19
N SER A 219 -5.66 -5.46 -3.76
CA SER A 219 -5.61 -6.92 -3.65
C SER A 219 -4.95 -7.58 -4.88
N GLU A 220 -4.93 -8.90 -4.94
CA GLU A 220 -4.30 -9.67 -6.01
C GLU A 220 -5.24 -10.77 -6.51
N LEU A 221 -5.39 -10.96 -7.83
CA LEU A 221 -6.11 -12.15 -8.35
C LEU A 221 -5.13 -13.34 -8.38
N LEU A 222 -5.58 -14.49 -7.86
CA LEU A 222 -4.71 -15.66 -7.63
C LEU A 222 -5.14 -16.89 -8.46
N GLY A 223 -5.85 -16.67 -9.57
CA GLY A 223 -6.38 -17.73 -10.43
C GLY A 223 -7.90 -17.73 -10.56
N ASP A 224 -8.51 -16.56 -10.38
CA ASP A 224 -9.95 -16.36 -10.38
C ASP A 224 -10.59 -16.66 -11.75
N TYR A 225 -11.79 -17.24 -11.72
CA TYR A 225 -12.60 -17.51 -12.90
C TYR A 225 -13.68 -16.45 -13.05
N THR A 226 -13.39 -15.44 -13.87
CA THR A 226 -14.25 -14.26 -14.00
C THR A 226 -14.38 -13.84 -15.47
N PRO A 227 -14.90 -14.71 -16.35
CA PRO A 227 -14.90 -14.46 -17.80
C PRO A 227 -15.74 -13.24 -18.19
N LEU A 228 -16.81 -12.94 -17.47
CA LEU A 228 -17.64 -11.74 -17.71
C LEU A 228 -16.90 -10.44 -17.35
N LYS A 229 -16.08 -10.45 -16.28
CA LYS A 229 -15.26 -9.29 -15.92
C LYS A 229 -14.13 -9.07 -16.92
N VAL A 230 -13.51 -10.16 -17.39
CA VAL A 230 -12.51 -10.10 -18.48
C VAL A 230 -13.14 -9.57 -19.77
N PHE A 231 -14.36 -9.98 -20.11
CA PHE A 231 -15.11 -9.45 -21.25
C PHE A 231 -15.25 -7.92 -21.11
N LYS A 232 -15.83 -7.45 -20.01
CA LYS A 232 -16.03 -6.01 -19.75
C LYS A 232 -14.72 -5.23 -19.82
N LEU A 233 -13.61 -5.79 -19.33
CA LEU A 233 -12.29 -5.15 -19.39
C LEU A 233 -11.72 -5.10 -20.81
N TYR A 234 -11.83 -6.19 -21.58
CA TYR A 234 -11.30 -6.24 -22.94
C TYR A 234 -12.09 -5.34 -23.88
N PHE A 235 -13.40 -5.26 -23.68
CA PHE A 235 -14.33 -4.58 -24.57
C PHE A 235 -14.83 -3.24 -24.02
N SER A 236 -14.18 -2.69 -22.99
CA SER A 236 -14.44 -1.32 -22.51
C SER A 236 -14.07 -0.27 -23.56
N ASP A 237 -13.09 -0.58 -24.41
CA ASP A 237 -12.77 0.17 -25.61
C ASP A 237 -13.52 -0.44 -26.80
N LYS A 238 -14.46 0.32 -27.37
CA LYS A 238 -15.31 -0.13 -28.49
C LYS A 238 -14.49 -0.53 -29.72
N ARG A 239 -13.27 -0.01 -29.90
CA ARG A 239 -12.36 -0.39 -30.99
C ARG A 239 -11.94 -1.86 -30.92
N ARG A 240 -11.97 -2.47 -29.73
CA ARG A 240 -11.58 -3.87 -29.52
C ARG A 240 -12.70 -4.87 -29.79
N LEU A 241 -13.97 -4.43 -29.73
CA LEU A 241 -15.15 -5.28 -30.03
C LEU A 241 -15.10 -5.84 -31.44
N LEU A 242 -14.64 -5.04 -32.40
CA LEU A 242 -14.62 -5.39 -33.81
C LEU A 242 -13.39 -6.21 -34.22
N HIS A 243 -12.46 -6.49 -33.29
CA HIS A 243 -11.20 -7.13 -33.63
C HIS A 243 -11.15 -8.60 -33.14
N PRO A 244 -11.16 -9.60 -34.06
CA PRO A 244 -11.31 -11.03 -33.74
C PRO A 244 -10.33 -11.57 -32.68
N ILE A 245 -9.11 -11.03 -32.63
CA ILE A 245 -8.09 -11.42 -31.65
C ILE A 245 -8.54 -11.25 -30.19
N TYR A 246 -9.36 -10.23 -29.87
CA TYR A 246 -9.82 -9.99 -28.50
C TYR A 246 -10.90 -10.98 -28.10
N LEU A 247 -11.77 -11.35 -29.03
CA LEU A 247 -12.76 -12.41 -28.83
C LEU A 247 -12.07 -13.77 -28.62
N ALA A 248 -11.10 -14.12 -29.48
CA ALA A 248 -10.29 -15.34 -29.32
C ALA A 248 -9.54 -15.36 -27.98
N ARG A 249 -8.95 -14.23 -27.55
CA ARG A 249 -8.29 -14.12 -26.25
C ARG A 249 -9.27 -14.26 -25.09
N TRP A 250 -10.46 -13.69 -25.20
CA TRP A 250 -11.52 -13.81 -24.20
C TRP A 250 -12.04 -15.24 -24.09
N LEU A 251 -12.23 -15.95 -25.21
CA LEU A 251 -12.68 -17.35 -25.23
C LEU A 251 -11.79 -18.26 -24.39
N LEU A 252 -10.47 -18.01 -24.34
CA LEU A 252 -9.56 -18.75 -23.47
C LEU A 252 -9.89 -18.57 -21.98
N TYR A 253 -10.42 -17.42 -21.56
CA TYR A 253 -10.91 -17.21 -20.20
C TYR A 253 -12.32 -17.77 -20.02
N ALA A 254 -13.21 -17.65 -21.02
CA ALA A 254 -14.57 -18.20 -20.98
C ALA A 254 -14.58 -19.72 -20.83
N THR A 255 -13.67 -20.41 -21.50
CA THR A 255 -13.48 -21.87 -21.40
C THR A 255 -12.71 -22.31 -20.14
N GLY A 256 -12.17 -21.37 -19.37
CA GLY A 256 -11.36 -21.66 -18.20
C GLY A 256 -9.94 -22.18 -18.48
N ILE A 257 -9.53 -22.29 -19.75
CA ILE A 257 -8.15 -22.59 -20.16
C ILE A 257 -7.19 -21.59 -19.50
N ARG A 258 -7.59 -20.31 -19.48
CA ARG A 258 -6.94 -19.26 -18.71
C ARG A 258 -7.74 -18.88 -17.48
N ARG A 259 -7.00 -18.53 -16.43
CA ARG A 259 -7.54 -17.93 -15.20
C ARG A 259 -6.90 -16.56 -14.99
N VAL A 260 -7.61 -15.66 -14.32
CA VAL A 260 -7.09 -14.32 -14.06
C VAL A 260 -6.12 -14.39 -12.88
N VAL A 261 -4.91 -13.88 -13.10
CA VAL A 261 -3.86 -13.74 -12.09
C VAL A 261 -3.27 -12.34 -12.26
N GLY A 262 -2.99 -11.64 -11.17
CA GLY A 262 -2.52 -10.26 -11.20
C GLY A 262 -3.61 -9.24 -10.87
N HIS A 263 -3.29 -7.98 -11.10
CA HIS A 263 -4.09 -6.82 -10.69
C HIS A 263 -4.30 -5.85 -11.87
N PRO A 264 -5.06 -6.24 -12.91
CA PRO A 264 -5.28 -5.36 -14.05
C PRO A 264 -5.90 -4.02 -13.60
N CYS A 265 -5.19 -2.92 -13.82
CA CYS A 265 -5.70 -1.58 -13.55
C CYS A 265 -7.05 -1.36 -14.26
N GLY A 266 -8.01 -0.76 -13.55
CA GLY A 266 -9.38 -0.55 -14.03
C GLY A 266 -10.30 -1.77 -13.90
N TRP A 267 -9.86 -2.83 -13.22
CA TRP A 267 -10.75 -3.92 -12.82
C TRP A 267 -11.90 -3.38 -11.98
N ARG A 268 -13.12 -3.89 -12.18
CA ARG A 268 -14.29 -3.50 -11.38
C ARG A 268 -14.84 -4.71 -10.67
N GLY A 269 -14.32 -4.98 -9.48
CA GLY A 269 -14.71 -6.13 -8.68
C GLY A 269 -14.02 -6.16 -7.33
N LYS A 270 -14.76 -6.51 -6.28
CA LYS A 270 -14.30 -6.53 -4.89
C LYS A 270 -12.99 -7.28 -4.67
N GLU A 271 -12.66 -8.25 -5.53
CA GLU A 271 -11.47 -9.09 -5.44
C GLU A 271 -10.15 -8.31 -5.51
N LEU A 272 -10.14 -7.11 -6.10
CA LEU A 272 -8.96 -6.23 -6.11
C LEU A 272 -9.07 -5.03 -5.17
N TYR A 273 -10.24 -4.79 -4.58
CA TYR A 273 -10.47 -3.64 -3.71
C TYR A 273 -10.57 -4.01 -2.23
N GLU A 274 -11.03 -5.22 -1.89
CA GLU A 274 -11.11 -5.66 -0.49
C GLU A 274 -9.71 -5.88 0.07
N VAL A 275 -9.28 -5.03 0.99
CA VAL A 275 -7.94 -5.04 1.59
C VAL A 275 -8.02 -4.99 3.12
N PRO A 276 -6.98 -5.46 3.84
CA PRO A 276 -6.97 -5.35 5.29
C PRO A 276 -6.78 -3.90 5.72
N TRP A 277 -7.44 -3.54 6.82
CA TRP A 277 -7.04 -2.43 7.68
C TRP A 277 -6.78 -2.98 9.07
N VAL A 278 -5.61 -2.66 9.62
CA VAL A 278 -5.16 -3.17 10.92
C VAL A 278 -4.68 -2.02 11.76
N GLU A 279 -5.30 -1.84 12.91
CA GLU A 279 -4.86 -0.90 13.93
C GLU A 279 -4.06 -1.65 14.98
N ILE A 280 -2.82 -1.26 15.23
CA ILE A 280 -1.91 -1.96 16.14
C ILE A 280 -1.71 -1.11 17.38
N TYR A 281 -2.00 -1.69 18.54
CA TYR A 281 -1.93 -1.03 19.83
C TYR A 281 -0.70 -1.48 20.63
N GLY A 282 -0.08 -0.53 21.34
CA GLY A 282 0.98 -0.80 22.29
C GLY A 282 0.42 -1.38 23.59
N GLY A 283 1.03 -2.44 24.09
CA GLY A 283 0.66 -3.10 25.35
C GLY A 283 1.03 -2.32 26.62
N ASN A 284 0.83 -1.01 26.65
CA ASN A 284 0.96 -0.14 27.84
C ASN A 284 0.11 1.15 27.72
N ARG A 285 -1.07 1.07 27.10
CA ARG A 285 -2.13 2.07 27.28
C ARG A 285 -3.28 1.46 28.06
N GLU A 286 -3.03 1.09 29.32
CA GLU A 286 -4.13 1.11 30.27
C GLU A 286 -4.54 2.58 30.44
N GLY A 287 -5.81 2.90 30.15
CA GLY A 287 -6.42 4.13 30.66
C GLY A 287 -6.55 5.35 29.73
N VAL A 288 -6.35 5.26 28.41
CA VAL A 288 -6.80 6.36 27.52
C VAL A 288 -8.04 5.92 26.76
N ARG A 289 -9.20 6.09 27.40
CA ARG A 289 -10.47 6.19 26.66
C ARG A 289 -10.36 7.39 25.70
N PRO A 290 -10.82 7.30 24.45
CA PRO A 290 -10.96 8.49 23.62
C PRO A 290 -11.86 9.49 24.37
N SER A 291 -11.43 10.75 24.52
CA SER A 291 -12.30 11.75 25.11
C SER A 291 -13.51 11.95 24.19
N PRO A 292 -14.74 12.03 24.73
CA PRO A 292 -15.87 12.46 23.93
C PRO A 292 -15.58 13.90 23.50
N ARG A 293 -15.68 14.16 22.19
CA ARG A 293 -15.62 15.51 21.62
C ARG A 293 -16.61 16.39 22.37
N ARG A 294 -16.12 17.41 23.09
CA ARG A 294 -16.99 18.48 23.59
C ARG A 294 -17.42 19.32 22.39
N SER A 295 -18.63 19.08 21.91
CA SER A 295 -19.43 20.10 21.24
C SER A 295 -19.72 21.20 22.27
N GLY A 296 -19.13 22.38 22.08
CA GLY A 296 -19.32 23.51 22.97
C GLY A 296 -18.91 24.80 22.28
N LEU A 297 -19.89 25.47 21.67
CA LEU A 297 -19.84 26.89 21.41
C LEU A 297 -19.51 27.65 22.70
N ARG A 298 -18.60 28.63 22.60
CA ARG A 298 -18.44 29.89 23.37
C ARG A 298 -16.94 30.19 23.44
N ALA A 299 -16.46 31.42 23.43
CA ALA A 299 -16.97 32.72 23.05
C ALA A 299 -15.70 33.54 22.75
N ARG A 300 -15.81 34.56 21.91
CA ARG A 300 -14.74 35.52 21.66
C ARG A 300 -14.30 36.15 22.99
N GLN A 301 -12.99 36.18 23.25
CA GLN A 301 -12.37 37.22 24.06
C GLN A 301 -11.11 37.67 23.32
N GLU A 302 -11.15 38.95 22.95
CA GLU A 302 -10.03 39.74 22.46
C GLU A 302 -9.03 39.94 23.61
N VAL A 303 -7.75 39.74 23.31
CA VAL A 303 -6.65 40.36 24.07
C VAL A 303 -5.61 40.81 23.04
N GLU A 304 -5.37 42.12 23.02
CA GLU A 304 -4.40 42.82 22.19
C GLU A 304 -2.94 42.49 22.53
N ALA A 305 -2.15 42.45 21.47
CA ALA A 305 -0.75 42.85 21.26
C ALA A 305 0.31 42.68 22.36
N GLU A 306 1.38 41.98 21.99
CA GLU A 306 2.73 42.58 21.91
C GLU A 306 3.66 41.72 21.03
N GLU A 307 4.24 42.32 19.99
CA GLU A 307 5.34 41.76 19.19
C GLU A 307 6.68 41.85 19.96
N PRO A 308 7.65 40.98 19.65
CA PRO A 308 8.90 41.59 19.19
C PRO A 308 9.65 40.85 18.08
N ALA A 309 10.40 41.69 17.36
CA ALA A 309 11.72 41.49 16.75
C ALA A 309 11.83 40.57 15.52
N THR A 310 11.93 41.28 14.40
CA THR A 310 12.35 40.86 13.07
C THR A 310 13.77 40.29 13.05
N GLU A 311 13.92 39.07 12.51
CA GLU A 311 15.21 38.52 12.10
C GLU A 311 15.26 38.36 10.58
N LYS A 312 16.39 38.79 10.01
CA LYS A 312 16.60 39.15 8.60
C LYS A 312 16.49 37.96 7.65
N VAL A 313 15.56 38.08 6.69
CA VAL A 313 15.48 37.26 5.47
C VAL A 313 16.47 37.81 4.43
N TRP A 314 17.41 36.97 3.99
CA TRP A 314 18.27 37.26 2.84
C TRP A 314 17.52 36.94 1.54
N ASN A 315 17.11 38.00 0.84
CA ASN A 315 16.69 37.96 -0.55
C ASN A 315 17.93 37.87 -1.46
N LEU A 316 18.01 36.84 -2.29
CA LEU A 316 18.84 36.83 -3.49
C LEU A 316 17.91 36.80 -4.70
N ARG A 317 17.69 37.98 -5.29
CA ARG A 317 17.25 38.14 -6.68
C ARG A 317 18.48 38.42 -7.55
N GLY A 318 18.61 37.61 -8.59
CA GLY A 318 19.42 37.79 -9.80
C GLY A 318 19.23 36.47 -10.55
N GLY A 319 18.59 36.38 -11.71
CA GLY A 319 18.55 37.30 -12.83
C GLY A 319 19.13 36.53 -14.02
N GLU A 320 18.35 36.40 -15.11
CA GLU A 320 18.72 35.84 -16.43
C GLU A 320 18.72 34.28 -16.50
N GLY A 321 18.24 33.60 -17.54
CA GLY A 321 17.71 33.94 -18.85
C GLY A 321 17.60 32.64 -19.67
N VAL A 322 16.45 32.46 -20.32
CA VAL A 322 16.08 31.63 -21.49
C VAL A 322 17.16 30.71 -22.13
N LEU A 323 16.83 29.42 -22.37
CA LEU A 323 16.70 28.77 -23.70
C LEU A 323 16.63 27.23 -23.60
N LEU A 324 15.53 26.68 -24.12
CA LEU A 324 15.37 25.28 -24.54
C LEU A 324 16.09 25.06 -25.89
N PRO A 325 16.44 23.80 -26.19
CA PRO A 325 15.65 23.05 -27.18
C PRO A 325 14.87 21.87 -26.59
#